data_AF-A0A7C7MRW1-F1
#
_entry.id   AF-A0A7C7MRW1-F1
#
_cell.length_a   1.000
_cell.length_b   1.000
_cell.length_c   1.000
_cell.angle_alpha   90.00
_cell.angle_beta   90.00
_cell.angle_gamma   90.00
#
_symmetry.space_group_name_H-M   'P 1'
#
loop_
_entity.id
_entity.type
_entity.pdbx_description
1 polymer ?
#
loop_
_entity_poly.entity_id
_entity_poly.type
_entity_poly.pdbx_seq_one_letter_code
_entity_poly.pdbx_strand_id
1 'polypeptide(L)'
;MAEIEEVDTRLDYYVDELGMAPLEEPKFGIGQLLATLVDLKTLPHILLLLILSTILYALAQGPDTAKVYSAIGFISLSVGYALTATSTRWDFAHRMVRVEGLASDSWFKSLLLRSLKAWSLPLLLSTIICLGLLQLIKGDGNWDSWIPLSLASLFLLWSIGQGLSFKSGTASWLANGTKVLDDTQREGSVMGISTWQILAVTTVAVLIGYGYSSGFEGETSEKLKWIGFIILAIAVQVGMVYWIQDTLIDVSSTKGGARFATRWGMISQIFVTWHIASAWRRLIDEPSAITMIIEEFILMVLTVLLAIWSLASRDVSRGGKLFTSDNALFWGLAFGFGYAGSIAMITNLSDTIGGGNLATTMAIGHLVTAITLIIIHPQVLRNHKKRILNPPQSSVPKIATAEQIVTHVEQVDDTPEVEENENQELDIDLDDLEFSDDVAELMD
;
A
#
# COMPACT_ATOMS: atom_id res chain seq x y z
N MET A 1 -2.69 50.42 10.62
CA MET A 1 -3.26 49.67 9.47
C MET A 1 -2.37 49.71 8.24
N ALA A 2 -1.67 50.82 7.93
CA ALA A 2 -0.72 50.87 6.82
C ALA A 2 0.62 50.12 7.07
N GLU A 3 1.01 49.92 8.34
CA GLU A 3 2.30 49.30 8.70
C GLU A 3 2.30 47.76 8.71
N ILE A 4 1.13 47.12 8.77
CA ILE A 4 1.02 45.64 8.77
C ILE A 4 1.05 45.09 7.33
N GLU A 5 0.57 45.88 6.36
CA GLU A 5 0.55 45.51 4.95
C GLU A 5 1.95 45.63 4.28
N GLU A 6 2.82 46.50 4.81
CA GLU A 6 4.19 46.70 4.31
C GLU A 6 5.18 45.62 4.80
N VAL A 7 4.88 44.94 5.91
CA VAL A 7 5.71 43.82 6.42
C VAL A 7 5.43 42.53 5.65
N ASP A 8 4.16 42.29 5.28
CA ASP A 8 3.74 41.09 4.53
C ASP A 8 4.28 41.12 3.09
N THR A 9 4.23 42.28 2.43
CA THR A 9 4.80 42.46 1.08
C THR A 9 6.33 42.40 1.04
N ARG A 10 7.02 42.80 2.12
CA ARG A 10 8.48 42.63 2.22
C ARG A 10 8.88 41.18 2.44
N LEU A 11 8.08 40.37 3.16
CA LEU A 11 8.37 38.95 3.35
C LEU A 11 8.26 38.16 2.04
N ASP A 12 7.21 38.43 1.24
CA ASP A 12 7.02 37.80 -0.07
C ASP A 12 8.13 38.14 -1.07
N TYR A 13 8.68 39.36 -0.99
CA TYR A 13 9.80 39.79 -1.83
C TYR A 13 11.10 39.03 -1.50
N TYR A 14 11.38 38.75 -0.23
CA TYR A 14 12.60 38.03 0.17
C TYR A 14 12.55 36.51 -0.13
N VAL A 15 11.36 35.91 -0.23
CA VAL A 15 11.21 34.48 -0.57
C VAL A 15 11.52 34.21 -2.05
N ASP A 16 11.17 35.15 -2.95
CA ASP A 16 11.45 35.04 -4.39
C ASP A 16 12.93 35.33 -4.72
N GLU A 17 13.60 36.23 -3.99
CA GLU A 17 14.99 36.64 -4.26
C GLU A 17 16.03 35.65 -3.72
N LEU A 18 15.67 34.81 -2.74
CA LEU A 18 16.56 33.79 -2.15
C LEU A 18 16.51 32.42 -2.84
N GLY A 19 15.69 32.23 -3.88
CA GLY A 19 15.62 30.97 -4.62
C GLY A 19 15.29 29.73 -3.76
N MET A 20 14.77 29.94 -2.55
CA MET A 20 14.42 28.87 -1.63
C MET A 20 13.04 28.37 -2.04
N ALA A 21 13.04 27.49 -3.04
CA ALA A 21 11.88 26.66 -3.33
C ALA A 21 11.33 26.11 -2.00
N PRO A 22 10.00 26.13 -1.78
CA PRO A 22 9.42 25.48 -0.62
C PRO A 22 10.01 24.08 -0.58
N LEU A 23 10.59 23.67 0.56
CA LEU A 23 11.10 22.32 0.74
C LEU A 23 9.90 21.37 0.58
N GLU A 24 9.62 20.98 -0.66
CA GLU A 24 8.70 19.92 -0.97
C GLU A 24 9.32 18.68 -0.34
N GLU A 25 8.77 18.27 0.81
CA GLU A 25 9.07 16.95 1.36
C GLU A 25 9.01 15.93 0.22
N PRO A 26 10.03 15.07 0.05
CA PRO A 26 10.07 14.14 -1.07
C PRO A 26 8.84 13.25 -0.99
N LYS A 27 7.83 13.59 -1.79
CA LYS A 27 6.57 12.85 -1.90
C LYS A 27 6.94 11.45 -2.37
N PHE A 28 6.87 10.47 -1.45
CA PHE A 28 7.18 9.09 -1.75
C PHE A 28 6.29 8.61 -2.91
N GLY A 29 6.89 8.54 -4.10
CA GLY A 29 6.18 8.25 -5.34
C GLY A 29 5.95 6.76 -5.53
N ILE A 30 4.90 6.38 -6.26
CA ILE A 30 4.68 4.98 -6.69
C ILE A 30 5.91 4.45 -7.46
N GLY A 31 6.56 5.30 -8.25
CA GLY A 31 7.80 4.95 -8.95
C GLY A 31 8.98 4.67 -8.03
N GLN A 32 9.12 5.40 -6.92
CA GLN A 32 10.15 5.14 -5.91
C GLN A 32 9.86 3.85 -5.14
N LEU A 33 8.59 3.56 -4.85
CA LEU A 33 8.19 2.28 -4.26
C LEU A 33 8.54 1.11 -5.20
N LEU A 34 8.20 1.23 -6.49
CA LEU A 34 8.55 0.23 -7.51
C LEU A 34 10.06 0.05 -7.64
N ALA A 35 10.83 1.15 -7.68
CA ALA A 35 12.29 1.10 -7.72
C ALA A 35 12.88 0.41 -6.49
N THR A 36 12.30 0.62 -5.31
CA THR A 36 12.72 -0.02 -4.06
C THR A 36 12.41 -1.53 -4.05
N LEU A 37 11.26 -1.93 -4.62
CA LEU A 37 10.85 -3.34 -4.72
C LEU A 37 11.64 -4.13 -5.78
N VAL A 38 12.16 -3.43 -6.79
CA VAL A 38 13.00 -4.00 -7.86
C VAL A 38 14.50 -3.80 -7.57
N ASP A 39 14.85 -3.16 -6.46
CA ASP A 39 16.25 -2.96 -6.05
C ASP A 39 16.95 -4.32 -5.84
N LEU A 40 18.19 -4.44 -6.33
CA LEU A 40 19.04 -5.62 -6.11
C LEU A 40 19.21 -5.94 -4.62
N LYS A 41 19.08 -4.94 -3.74
CA LYS A 41 19.17 -5.12 -2.28
C LYS A 41 18.01 -5.94 -1.70
N THR A 42 16.86 -5.96 -2.37
CA THR A 42 15.61 -6.59 -1.89
C THR A 42 15.25 -7.87 -2.66
N LEU A 43 15.90 -8.07 -3.82
CA LEU A 43 15.77 -9.25 -4.68
C LEU A 43 15.89 -10.60 -3.94
N PRO A 44 16.82 -10.81 -2.97
CA PRO A 44 16.89 -12.07 -2.24
C PRO A 44 15.56 -12.49 -1.62
N HIS A 45 14.81 -11.55 -1.05
CA HIS A 45 13.57 -11.89 -0.36
C HIS A 45 12.43 -12.24 -1.31
N ILE A 46 12.37 -11.57 -2.46
CA ILE A 46 11.43 -11.91 -3.53
C ILE A 46 11.72 -13.32 -4.07
N LEU A 47 12.99 -13.65 -4.26
CA LEU A 47 13.42 -15.00 -4.66
C LEU A 47 13.01 -16.04 -3.62
N LEU A 48 13.17 -15.75 -2.33
CA LEU A 48 12.75 -16.66 -1.26
C LEU A 48 11.23 -16.87 -1.28
N LEU A 49 10.45 -15.80 -1.47
CA LEU A 49 9.00 -15.90 -1.62
C LEU A 49 8.62 -16.80 -2.77
N LEU A 50 9.23 -16.62 -3.94
CA LEU A 50 8.96 -17.46 -5.11
C LEU A 50 9.27 -18.93 -4.81
N ILE A 51 10.49 -19.23 -4.35
CA ILE A 51 10.94 -20.60 -4.10
C ILE A 51 10.08 -21.29 -3.04
N LEU A 52 9.91 -20.67 -1.87
CA LEU A 52 9.17 -21.28 -0.76
C LEU A 52 7.68 -21.38 -1.06
N SER A 53 7.08 -20.37 -1.72
CA SER A 53 5.66 -20.45 -2.09
C SER A 53 5.41 -21.56 -3.10
N THR A 54 6.30 -21.77 -4.08
CA THR A 54 6.19 -22.90 -5.02
C THR A 54 6.30 -24.24 -4.30
N ILE A 55 7.27 -24.41 -3.40
CA ILE A 55 7.45 -25.66 -2.64
C ILE A 55 6.23 -25.92 -1.74
N LEU A 56 5.79 -24.92 -0.98
CA LEU A 56 4.65 -25.05 -0.09
C LEU A 56 3.34 -25.26 -0.87
N TYR A 57 3.17 -24.60 -2.01
CA TYR A 57 2.03 -24.85 -2.89
C TYR A 57 2.03 -26.30 -3.39
N ALA A 58 3.17 -26.83 -3.82
CA ALA A 58 3.27 -28.25 -4.20
C ALA A 58 2.91 -29.19 -3.04
N LEU A 59 3.34 -28.87 -1.82
CA LEU A 59 2.93 -29.61 -0.61
C LEU A 59 1.43 -29.50 -0.33
N ALA A 60 0.82 -28.34 -0.59
CA ALA A 60 -0.63 -28.13 -0.45
C ALA A 60 -1.46 -28.98 -1.42
N GLN A 61 -0.89 -29.39 -2.54
CA GLN A 61 -1.53 -30.31 -3.49
C GLN A 61 -1.28 -31.79 -3.15
N GLY A 62 -0.55 -32.06 -2.07
CA GLY A 62 -0.23 -33.42 -1.62
C GLY A 62 -1.31 -34.05 -0.72
N PRO A 63 -0.97 -35.16 -0.03
CA PRO A 63 -1.83 -35.80 0.96
C PRO A 63 -2.21 -34.87 2.11
N ASP A 64 -3.27 -35.20 2.87
CA ASP A 64 -3.82 -34.32 3.91
C ASP A 64 -2.79 -33.84 4.94
N THR A 65 -1.85 -34.69 5.35
CA THR A 65 -0.76 -34.30 6.25
C THR A 65 0.17 -33.24 5.63
N ALA A 66 0.46 -33.34 4.33
CA ALA A 66 1.25 -32.35 3.61
C ALA A 66 0.53 -31.00 3.49
N LYS A 67 -0.80 -31.01 3.40
CA LYS A 67 -1.63 -29.79 3.39
C LYS A 67 -1.53 -29.03 4.71
N VAL A 68 -1.63 -29.74 5.83
CA VAL A 68 -1.48 -29.14 7.17
C VAL A 68 -0.09 -28.51 7.32
N TYR A 69 0.97 -29.23 6.94
CA TYR A 69 2.32 -28.68 6.99
C TYR A 69 2.54 -27.51 6.03
N SER A 70 1.92 -27.54 4.85
CA SER A 70 1.92 -26.40 3.94
C SER A 70 1.26 -25.16 4.56
N ALA A 71 0.07 -25.32 5.15
CA ALA A 71 -0.64 -24.25 5.83
C ALA A 71 0.19 -23.65 6.97
N ILE A 72 0.78 -24.51 7.82
CA ILE A 72 1.69 -24.09 8.88
C ILE A 72 2.89 -23.33 8.30
N GLY A 73 3.48 -23.81 7.21
CA GLY A 73 4.59 -23.15 6.53
C GLY A 73 4.25 -21.74 6.05
N PHE A 74 3.11 -21.58 5.36
CA PHE A 74 2.65 -20.27 4.89
C PHE A 74 2.35 -19.29 6.04
N ILE A 75 1.66 -19.74 7.09
CA ILE A 75 1.38 -18.90 8.27
C ILE A 75 2.69 -18.50 8.96
N SER A 76 3.60 -19.45 9.13
CA SER A 76 4.88 -19.20 9.78
C SER A 76 5.75 -18.21 9.01
N LEU A 77 5.77 -18.31 7.67
CA LEU A 77 6.46 -17.35 6.81
C LEU A 77 5.79 -15.98 6.86
N SER A 78 4.46 -15.92 6.77
CA SER A 78 3.72 -14.67 6.85
C SER A 78 3.96 -13.94 8.18
N VAL A 79 3.81 -14.63 9.32
CA VAL A 79 4.03 -14.05 10.65
C VAL A 79 5.52 -13.75 10.89
N GLY A 80 6.43 -14.61 10.47
CA GLY A 80 7.87 -14.38 10.61
C GLY A 80 8.35 -13.15 9.84
N TYR A 81 7.82 -12.90 8.64
CA TYR A 81 8.09 -11.67 7.88
C TYR A 81 7.44 -10.44 8.53
N ALA A 82 6.24 -10.56 9.10
CA ALA A 82 5.62 -9.47 9.86
C ALA A 82 6.46 -9.10 11.11
N LEU A 83 6.95 -10.09 11.84
CA LEU A 83 7.86 -9.89 12.98
C LEU A 83 9.21 -9.32 12.52
N THR A 84 9.70 -9.71 11.35
CA THR A 84 10.89 -9.11 10.75
C THR A 84 10.66 -7.63 10.47
N ALA A 85 9.52 -7.28 9.88
CA ALA A 85 9.15 -5.90 9.59
C ALA A 85 9.12 -5.03 10.85
N THR A 86 8.54 -5.52 11.94
CA THR A 86 8.53 -4.78 13.22
C THR A 86 9.90 -4.70 13.86
N SER A 87 10.72 -5.75 13.73
CA SER A 87 12.08 -5.81 14.28
C SER A 87 13.08 -4.89 13.58
N THR A 88 12.84 -4.53 12.32
CA THR A 88 13.74 -3.62 11.55
C THR A 88 13.87 -2.21 12.12
N ARG A 89 13.10 -1.86 13.16
CA ARG A 89 13.31 -0.68 13.99
C ARG A 89 14.62 -0.72 14.79
N TRP A 90 15.20 -1.90 14.99
CA TRP A 90 16.49 -2.08 15.63
C TRP A 90 17.60 -2.20 14.60
N ASP A 91 18.71 -1.47 14.80
CA ASP A 91 19.81 -1.40 13.83
C ASP A 91 20.42 -2.77 13.50
N PHE A 92 20.47 -3.67 14.48
CA PHE A 92 20.94 -5.04 14.27
C PHE A 92 20.07 -5.79 13.25
N ALA A 93 18.75 -5.76 13.45
CA ALA A 93 17.81 -6.41 12.55
C ALA A 93 17.84 -5.75 11.17
N HIS A 94 17.89 -4.42 11.12
CA HIS A 94 18.00 -3.64 9.88
C HIS A 94 19.20 -4.03 9.02
N ARG A 95 20.39 -4.16 9.63
CA ARG A 95 21.63 -4.56 8.93
C ARG A 95 21.67 -6.04 8.54
N MET A 96 20.94 -6.90 9.24
CA MET A 96 20.95 -8.34 8.99
C MET A 96 20.10 -8.71 7.76
N VAL A 97 19.00 -8.00 7.55
CA VAL A 97 18.05 -8.26 6.46
C VAL A 97 18.39 -7.56 5.15
N ARG A 98 19.37 -6.65 5.14
CA ARG A 98 19.78 -5.92 3.93
C ARG A 98 21.17 -6.35 3.45
N VAL A 99 21.35 -6.31 2.14
CA VAL A 99 22.62 -6.60 1.48
C VAL A 99 23.24 -5.30 0.97
N GLU A 100 24.40 -4.90 1.52
CA GLU A 100 25.15 -3.71 1.07
C GLU A 100 26.42 -4.11 0.26
N GLY A 101 26.71 -3.35 -0.81
CA GLY A 101 27.99 -3.32 -1.55
C GLY A 101 28.43 -4.61 -2.26
N LEU A 102 28.22 -4.75 -3.57
CA LEU A 102 28.66 -5.91 -4.37
C LEU A 102 30.20 -6.00 -4.47
N ALA A 103 30.78 -7.13 -4.07
CA ALA A 103 32.17 -7.48 -4.37
C ALA A 103 32.24 -8.24 -5.71
N SER A 104 33.23 -7.91 -6.54
CA SER A 104 33.27 -8.05 -8.00
C SER A 104 33.48 -9.45 -8.57
N ASP A 105 33.96 -10.43 -7.80
CA ASP A 105 34.65 -11.56 -8.44
C ASP A 105 33.75 -12.76 -8.80
N SER A 106 32.53 -12.83 -8.25
CA SER A 106 31.52 -13.79 -8.71
C SER A 106 30.12 -13.36 -8.26
N TRP A 107 29.37 -12.71 -9.17
CA TRP A 107 28.00 -12.24 -8.92
C TRP A 107 27.15 -13.32 -8.24
N PHE A 108 27.10 -14.53 -8.80
CA PHE A 108 26.20 -15.58 -8.32
C PHE A 108 26.54 -16.07 -6.91
N LYS A 109 27.83 -16.34 -6.62
CA LYS A 109 28.26 -16.76 -5.28
C LYS A 109 28.04 -15.64 -4.25
N SER A 110 28.35 -14.41 -4.64
CA SER A 110 28.12 -13.21 -3.84
C SER A 110 26.63 -13.07 -3.50
N LEU A 111 25.75 -13.15 -4.52
CA LEU A 111 24.30 -13.09 -4.35
C LEU A 111 23.78 -14.21 -3.44
N LEU A 112 24.23 -15.46 -3.61
CA LEU A 112 23.77 -16.60 -2.82
C LEU A 112 24.16 -16.46 -1.34
N LEU A 113 25.43 -16.19 -1.03
CA LEU A 113 25.92 -16.03 0.34
C LEU A 113 25.23 -14.86 1.04
N ARG A 114 25.02 -13.76 0.32
CA ARG A 114 24.33 -12.57 0.84
C ARG A 114 22.83 -12.81 1.04
N SER A 115 22.21 -13.61 0.16
CA SER A 115 20.82 -14.02 0.31
C SER A 115 20.62 -14.87 1.56
N LEU A 116 21.53 -15.81 1.84
CA LEU A 116 21.47 -16.62 3.07
C LEU A 116 21.54 -15.74 4.33
N LYS A 117 22.40 -14.72 4.35
CA LYS A 117 22.44 -13.75 5.45
C LYS A 117 21.11 -13.00 5.57
N ALA A 118 20.61 -12.43 4.47
CA ALA A 118 19.36 -11.68 4.47
C ALA A 118 18.15 -12.51 4.92
N TRP A 119 18.12 -13.80 4.56
CA TRP A 119 17.05 -14.72 4.93
C TRP A 119 17.10 -15.20 6.37
N SER A 120 18.23 -15.05 7.06
CA SER A 120 18.45 -15.62 8.40
C SER A 120 17.39 -15.15 9.41
N LEU A 121 17.15 -13.84 9.53
CA LEU A 121 16.16 -13.30 10.46
C LEU A 121 14.73 -13.78 10.17
N PRO A 122 14.18 -13.59 8.96
CA PRO A 122 12.81 -14.03 8.69
C PRO A 122 12.67 -15.54 8.83
N LEU A 123 13.63 -16.34 8.37
CA LEU A 123 13.57 -17.79 8.53
C LEU A 123 13.66 -18.24 9.98
N LEU A 124 14.48 -17.58 10.81
CA LEU A 124 14.55 -17.88 12.24
C LEU A 124 13.21 -17.61 12.93
N LEU A 125 12.63 -16.42 12.72
CA LEU A 125 11.36 -16.04 13.30
C LEU A 125 10.23 -16.95 12.81
N SER A 126 10.19 -17.26 11.51
CA SER A 126 9.26 -18.25 10.95
C SER A 126 9.45 -19.64 11.55
N THR A 127 10.68 -20.08 11.78
CA THR A 127 10.95 -21.38 12.41
C THR A 127 10.37 -21.45 13.82
N ILE A 128 10.52 -20.38 14.61
CA ILE A 128 9.95 -20.30 15.96
C ILE A 128 8.42 -20.43 15.92
N ILE A 129 7.76 -19.70 15.01
CA ILE A 129 6.30 -19.79 14.83
C ILE A 129 5.88 -21.19 14.36
N CYS A 130 6.61 -21.77 13.41
CA CYS A 130 6.37 -23.11 12.89
C CYS A 130 6.43 -24.16 14.00
N LEU A 131 7.47 -24.13 14.84
CA LEU A 131 7.59 -25.03 15.98
C LEU A 131 6.43 -24.84 16.97
N GLY A 132 6.01 -23.61 17.22
CA GLY A 132 4.84 -23.31 18.05
C GLY A 132 3.55 -23.93 17.49
N LEU A 133 3.28 -23.76 16.19
CA LEU A 133 2.11 -24.35 15.52
C LEU A 133 2.18 -25.88 15.47
N LEU A 134 3.37 -26.46 15.28
CA LEU A 134 3.57 -27.91 15.32
C LEU A 134 3.32 -28.51 16.71
N GLN A 135 3.55 -27.76 17.79
CA GLN A 135 3.16 -28.20 19.14
C GLN A 135 1.65 -28.10 19.35
N LEU A 136 1.01 -27.08 18.76
CA LEU A 136 -0.44 -26.89 18.85
C LEU A 136 -1.22 -28.07 18.24
N ILE A 137 -0.83 -28.52 17.04
CA ILE A 137 -1.51 -29.65 16.37
C ILE A 137 -1.31 -30.98 17.09
N LYS A 138 -0.21 -31.17 17.84
CA LYS A 138 0.02 -32.39 18.62
C LYS A 138 -0.93 -32.51 19.82
N GLY A 139 -1.47 -31.39 20.30
CA GLY A 139 -2.34 -31.34 21.47
C GLY A 139 -3.81 -31.62 21.18
N ASP A 140 -4.31 -31.24 19.99
CA ASP A 140 -5.70 -31.44 19.57
C ASP A 140 -5.79 -31.58 18.04
N GLY A 141 -6.38 -32.69 17.57
CA GLY A 141 -6.56 -33.00 16.16
C GLY A 141 -7.53 -32.07 15.42
N ASN A 142 -8.31 -31.25 16.13
CA ASN A 142 -9.16 -30.24 15.47
C ASN A 142 -8.33 -29.18 14.72
N TRP A 143 -7.11 -28.89 15.20
CA TRP A 143 -6.23 -27.90 14.59
C TRP A 143 -5.75 -28.30 13.19
N ASP A 144 -5.72 -29.60 12.88
CA ASP A 144 -5.39 -30.12 11.55
C ASP A 144 -6.39 -29.64 10.49
N SER A 145 -7.65 -29.42 10.89
CA SER A 145 -8.68 -28.88 10.00
C SER A 145 -8.81 -27.36 10.09
N TRP A 146 -8.73 -26.81 11.30
CA TRP A 146 -8.93 -25.37 11.51
C TRP A 146 -7.82 -24.50 10.93
N ILE A 147 -6.57 -24.96 10.95
CA ILE A 147 -5.45 -24.19 10.41
C ILE A 147 -5.59 -23.99 8.89
N PRO A 148 -5.73 -25.05 8.06
CA PRO A 148 -5.99 -24.89 6.63
C PRO A 148 -7.26 -24.09 6.33
N LEU A 149 -8.35 -24.35 7.06
CA LEU A 149 -9.63 -23.65 6.84
C LEU A 149 -9.52 -22.15 7.15
N SER A 150 -8.83 -21.78 8.23
CA SER A 150 -8.62 -20.38 8.60
C SER A 150 -7.78 -19.67 7.55
N LEU A 151 -6.72 -20.32 7.05
CA LEU A 151 -5.88 -19.78 5.99
C LEU A 151 -6.65 -19.65 4.66
N ALA A 152 -7.48 -20.63 4.30
CA ALA A 152 -8.36 -20.55 3.13
C ALA A 152 -9.37 -19.40 3.26
N SER A 153 -10.01 -19.26 4.43
CA SER A 153 -11.01 -18.21 4.70
C SER A 153 -10.42 -16.80 4.59
N LEU A 154 -9.10 -16.67 4.81
CA LEU A 154 -8.37 -15.42 4.64
C LEU A 154 -8.45 -14.90 3.19
N PHE A 155 -8.66 -15.76 2.18
CA PHE A 155 -8.90 -15.36 0.79
C PHE A 155 -10.04 -14.34 0.65
N LEU A 156 -11.12 -14.52 1.42
CA LEU A 156 -12.25 -13.60 1.41
C LEU A 156 -11.85 -12.24 2.01
N LEU A 157 -11.07 -12.26 3.09
CA LEU A 157 -10.54 -11.05 3.71
C LEU A 157 -9.56 -10.33 2.79
N TRP A 158 -8.74 -11.07 2.03
CA TRP A 158 -7.86 -10.50 1.00
C TRP A 158 -8.65 -9.85 -0.12
N SER A 159 -9.76 -10.45 -0.56
CA SER A 159 -10.65 -9.87 -1.57
C SER A 159 -11.24 -8.52 -1.09
N ILE A 160 -11.67 -8.42 0.17
CA ILE A 160 -12.10 -7.16 0.76
C ILE A 160 -10.92 -6.17 0.84
N GLY A 161 -9.77 -6.65 1.32
CA GLY A 161 -8.52 -5.89 1.41
C GLY A 161 -8.08 -5.31 0.07
N GLN A 162 -8.28 -6.03 -1.02
CA GLN A 162 -7.99 -5.61 -2.39
C GLN A 162 -8.81 -4.37 -2.77
N GLY A 163 -10.12 -4.38 -2.51
CA GLY A 163 -11.00 -3.24 -2.75
C GLY A 163 -10.67 -2.03 -1.87
N LEU A 164 -10.35 -2.26 -0.59
CA LEU A 164 -9.94 -1.21 0.34
C LEU A 164 -8.59 -0.59 -0.04
N SER A 165 -7.64 -1.40 -0.49
CA SER A 165 -6.32 -0.98 -0.94
C SER A 165 -6.41 -0.11 -2.18
N PHE A 166 -7.19 -0.56 -3.18
CA PHE A 166 -7.50 0.24 -4.36
C PHE A 166 -8.14 1.58 -3.98
N LYS A 167 -9.15 1.57 -3.09
CA LYS A 167 -9.76 2.81 -2.58
C LYS A 167 -8.72 3.75 -2.00
N SER A 168 -7.91 3.24 -1.08
CA SER A 168 -6.98 4.07 -0.32
C SER A 168 -5.89 4.67 -1.21
N GLY A 169 -5.31 3.88 -2.12
CA GLY A 169 -4.32 4.34 -3.08
C GLY A 169 -4.92 5.28 -4.12
N THR A 170 -5.93 4.85 -4.87
CA THR A 170 -6.47 5.66 -5.97
C THR A 170 -7.12 6.96 -5.48
N ALA A 171 -7.86 6.93 -4.36
CA ALA A 171 -8.47 8.16 -3.82
C ALA A 171 -7.41 9.14 -3.30
N SER A 172 -6.36 8.65 -2.63
CA SER A 172 -5.24 9.49 -2.18
C SER A 172 -4.52 10.15 -3.36
N TRP A 173 -4.19 9.35 -4.38
CA TRP A 173 -3.55 9.84 -5.59
C TRP A 173 -4.38 10.92 -6.31
N LEU A 174 -5.69 10.68 -6.48
CA LEU A 174 -6.59 11.65 -7.10
C LEU A 174 -6.76 12.92 -6.26
N ALA A 175 -6.72 12.81 -4.94
CA ALA A 175 -6.96 13.92 -4.02
C ALA A 175 -5.73 14.83 -3.81
N ASN A 176 -4.59 14.53 -4.41
CA ASN A 176 -3.36 15.33 -4.30
C ASN A 176 -3.29 16.52 -5.28
N GLY A 177 -4.29 16.71 -6.15
CA GLY A 177 -4.33 17.84 -7.08
C GLY A 177 -4.96 19.09 -6.48
N THR A 178 -4.35 20.27 -6.65
CA THR A 178 -4.94 21.56 -6.22
C THR A 178 -6.33 21.81 -6.83
N LYS A 179 -6.51 21.42 -8.10
CA LYS A 179 -7.78 21.56 -8.83
C LYS A 179 -8.94 20.72 -8.27
N VAL A 180 -8.68 19.66 -7.49
CA VAL A 180 -9.74 18.85 -6.87
C VAL A 180 -10.12 19.35 -5.47
N LEU A 181 -9.38 20.33 -4.93
CA LEU A 181 -9.70 21.04 -3.69
C LEU A 181 -10.43 22.37 -3.92
N ASP A 182 -10.71 22.72 -5.19
CA ASP A 182 -11.46 23.90 -5.61
C ASP A 182 -12.89 23.89 -5.03
N ASP A 183 -13.15 24.80 -4.10
CA ASP A 183 -14.41 24.93 -3.35
C ASP A 183 -15.43 25.85 -4.04
N THR A 184 -15.13 26.35 -5.25
CA THR A 184 -16.03 27.20 -6.02
C THR A 184 -17.38 26.50 -6.20
N GLN A 185 -18.44 27.15 -5.72
CA GLN A 185 -19.80 26.63 -5.80
C GLN A 185 -20.28 26.55 -7.25
N ARG A 186 -21.09 25.53 -7.53
CA ARG A 186 -21.77 25.30 -8.81
C ARG A 186 -23.06 24.52 -8.54
N GLU A 187 -23.93 24.45 -9.55
CA GLU A 187 -25.05 23.54 -9.50
C GLU A 187 -24.55 22.08 -9.51
N GLY A 188 -25.05 21.30 -8.55
CA GLY A 188 -24.81 19.87 -8.50
C GLY A 188 -25.45 19.19 -9.71
N SER A 189 -24.72 18.29 -10.37
CA SER A 189 -25.22 17.60 -11.56
C SER A 189 -24.77 16.15 -11.57
N VAL A 190 -25.75 15.25 -11.63
CA VAL A 190 -25.51 13.81 -11.82
C VAL A 190 -25.25 13.51 -13.30
N MET A 191 -26.04 14.10 -14.19
CA MET A 191 -26.07 13.74 -15.60
C MET A 191 -24.68 13.79 -16.24
N GLY A 192 -23.98 14.93 -16.13
CA GLY A 192 -22.65 15.07 -16.75
C GLY A 192 -21.62 14.08 -16.20
N ILE A 193 -21.66 13.78 -14.89
CA ILE A 193 -20.73 12.85 -14.26
C ILE A 193 -21.06 11.42 -14.69
N SER A 194 -22.33 11.04 -14.59
CA SER A 194 -22.81 9.70 -14.89
C SER A 194 -22.70 9.36 -16.38
N THR A 195 -22.88 10.31 -17.30
CA THR A 195 -22.64 10.08 -18.73
C THR A 195 -21.21 9.63 -19.00
N TRP A 196 -20.22 10.30 -18.40
CA TRP A 196 -18.81 9.91 -18.56
C TRP A 196 -18.52 8.55 -17.92
N GLN A 197 -19.09 8.26 -16.75
CA GLN A 197 -18.92 6.96 -16.10
C GLN A 197 -19.54 5.83 -16.92
N ILE A 198 -20.77 6.00 -17.42
CA ILE A 198 -21.47 5.03 -18.27
C ILE A 198 -20.72 4.82 -19.57
N LEU A 199 -20.27 5.89 -20.24
CA LEU A 199 -19.50 5.79 -21.47
C LEU A 199 -18.20 5.03 -21.26
N ALA A 200 -17.47 5.30 -20.17
CA ALA A 200 -16.24 4.60 -19.84
C ALA A 200 -16.49 3.11 -19.56
N VAL A 201 -17.50 2.77 -18.76
CA VAL A 201 -17.86 1.37 -18.44
C VAL A 201 -18.31 0.62 -19.68
N THR A 202 -19.20 1.21 -20.49
CA THR A 202 -19.66 0.59 -21.74
C THR A 202 -18.50 0.36 -22.70
N THR A 203 -17.61 1.33 -22.85
CA THR A 203 -16.42 1.19 -23.71
C THR A 203 -15.53 0.05 -23.24
N VAL A 204 -15.21 0.00 -21.94
CA VAL A 204 -14.37 -1.06 -21.37
C VAL A 204 -15.06 -2.43 -21.47
N ALA A 205 -16.35 -2.52 -21.18
CA ALA A 205 -17.11 -3.77 -21.28
C ALA A 205 -17.15 -4.29 -22.72
N VAL A 206 -17.34 -3.41 -23.70
CA VAL A 206 -17.27 -3.76 -25.12
C VAL A 206 -15.87 -4.20 -25.52
N LEU A 207 -14.81 -3.52 -25.09
CA LEU A 207 -13.43 -3.92 -25.39
C LEU A 207 -13.08 -5.28 -24.78
N ILE A 208 -13.51 -5.54 -23.55
CA ILE A 208 -13.37 -6.85 -22.89
C ILE A 208 -14.12 -7.92 -23.69
N GLY A 209 -15.40 -7.68 -23.99
CA GLY A 209 -16.22 -8.61 -24.77
C GLY A 209 -15.61 -8.88 -26.15
N TYR A 210 -15.17 -7.84 -26.85
CA TYR A 210 -14.50 -7.95 -28.14
C TYR A 210 -13.21 -8.77 -28.05
N GLY A 211 -12.36 -8.49 -27.07
CA GLY A 211 -11.08 -9.18 -26.89
C GLY A 211 -11.25 -10.67 -26.60
N TYR A 212 -12.22 -11.03 -25.74
CA TYR A 212 -12.43 -12.43 -25.36
C TYR A 212 -13.29 -13.22 -26.35
N SER A 213 -14.13 -12.56 -27.15
CA SER A 213 -14.91 -13.21 -28.21
C SER A 213 -14.18 -13.20 -29.57
N SER A 214 -12.87 -12.92 -29.60
CA SER A 214 -12.10 -12.78 -30.84
C SER A 214 -12.78 -11.88 -31.89
N GLY A 215 -13.34 -10.76 -31.43
CA GLY A 215 -14.04 -9.80 -32.26
C GLY A 215 -15.53 -10.04 -32.46
N PHE A 216 -16.18 -10.79 -31.57
CA PHE A 216 -17.55 -11.31 -31.74
C PHE A 216 -17.70 -12.16 -33.01
N GLU A 217 -16.62 -12.81 -33.41
CA GLU A 217 -16.60 -13.86 -34.42
C GLU A 217 -16.86 -15.22 -33.73
N GLY A 218 -17.30 -16.24 -34.47
CA GLY A 218 -17.64 -17.55 -33.87
C GLY A 218 -19.12 -17.82 -33.66
N GLU A 219 -19.45 -18.75 -32.76
CA GLU A 219 -20.81 -19.25 -32.56
C GLU A 219 -21.74 -18.21 -31.91
N THR A 220 -23.03 -18.27 -32.24
CA THR A 220 -24.05 -17.37 -31.67
C THR A 220 -24.12 -17.45 -30.15
N SER A 221 -23.85 -18.64 -29.58
CA SER A 221 -23.80 -18.89 -28.13
C SER A 221 -22.73 -18.03 -27.44
N GLU A 222 -21.50 -17.98 -27.98
CA GLU A 222 -20.38 -17.22 -27.44
C GLU A 222 -20.62 -15.71 -27.51
N LYS A 223 -21.18 -15.24 -28.64
CA LYS A 223 -21.56 -13.82 -28.79
C LYS A 223 -22.60 -13.41 -27.77
N LEU A 224 -23.63 -14.23 -27.56
CA LEU A 224 -24.70 -13.96 -26.60
C LEU A 224 -24.16 -13.89 -25.16
N LYS A 225 -23.17 -14.72 -24.79
CA LYS A 225 -22.51 -14.62 -23.48
C LYS A 225 -21.89 -13.24 -23.26
N TRP A 226 -21.08 -12.76 -24.20
CA TRP A 226 -20.37 -11.49 -24.05
C TRP A 226 -21.27 -10.25 -24.24
N ILE A 227 -22.32 -10.35 -25.05
CA ILE A 227 -23.40 -9.36 -25.09
C ILE A 227 -24.12 -9.30 -23.74
N GLY A 228 -24.40 -10.46 -23.14
CA GLY A 228 -24.97 -10.55 -21.80
C GLY A 228 -24.11 -9.87 -20.73
N PHE A 229 -22.78 -10.05 -20.80
CA PHE A 229 -21.83 -9.35 -19.93
C PHE A 229 -21.91 -7.82 -20.10
N ILE A 230 -21.96 -7.31 -21.34
CA ILE A 230 -22.07 -5.87 -21.60
C ILE A 230 -23.36 -5.30 -20.98
N ILE A 231 -24.48 -6.00 -21.18
CA ILE A 231 -25.78 -5.60 -20.58
C ILE A 231 -25.68 -5.59 -19.06
N LEU A 232 -25.09 -6.63 -18.46
CA LEU A 232 -24.87 -6.71 -17.01
C LEU A 232 -24.02 -5.55 -16.50
N ALA A 233 -22.90 -5.24 -17.17
CA ALA A 233 -22.01 -4.14 -16.79
C ALA A 233 -22.74 -2.79 -16.81
N ILE A 234 -23.53 -2.53 -17.85
CA ILE A 234 -24.35 -1.32 -17.96
C ILE A 234 -25.43 -1.29 -16.86
N ALA A 235 -26.10 -2.42 -16.61
CA ALA A 235 -27.13 -2.52 -15.57
C ALA A 235 -26.56 -2.24 -14.17
N VAL A 236 -25.40 -2.81 -13.85
CA VAL A 236 -24.68 -2.54 -12.59
C VAL A 236 -24.31 -1.05 -12.50
N GLN A 237 -23.81 -0.46 -13.59
CA GLN A 237 -23.45 0.96 -13.61
C GLN A 237 -24.67 1.88 -13.40
N VAL A 238 -25.78 1.60 -14.07
CA VAL A 238 -27.03 2.37 -13.92
C VAL A 238 -27.57 2.23 -12.49
N GLY A 239 -27.63 1.00 -11.96
CA GLY A 239 -28.06 0.75 -10.59
C GLY A 239 -27.17 1.45 -9.57
N MET A 240 -25.86 1.47 -9.80
CA MET A 240 -24.90 2.15 -8.95
C MET A 240 -25.08 3.67 -8.97
N VAL A 241 -25.22 4.29 -10.15
CA VAL A 241 -25.52 5.72 -10.30
C VAL A 241 -26.83 6.09 -9.59
N TYR A 242 -27.88 5.29 -9.76
CA TYR A 242 -29.15 5.51 -9.10
C TYR A 242 -29.01 5.45 -7.57
N TRP A 243 -28.23 4.51 -7.06
CA TRP A 243 -27.99 4.37 -5.63
C TRP A 243 -27.17 5.52 -5.03
N ILE A 244 -26.22 6.10 -5.77
CA ILE A 244 -25.36 7.19 -5.27
C ILE A 244 -25.80 8.59 -5.71
N GLN A 245 -26.94 8.74 -6.39
CA GLN A 245 -27.36 9.99 -7.03
C GLN A 245 -27.34 11.20 -6.10
N ASP A 246 -27.89 11.07 -4.89
CA ASP A 246 -27.94 12.15 -3.90
C ASP A 246 -26.53 12.56 -3.45
N THR A 247 -25.64 11.57 -3.33
CA THR A 247 -24.24 11.82 -2.97
C THR A 247 -23.48 12.49 -4.11
N LEU A 248 -23.80 12.17 -5.37
CA LEU A 248 -23.22 12.84 -6.53
C LEU A 248 -23.69 14.29 -6.65
N ILE A 249 -24.98 14.57 -6.45
CA ILE A 249 -25.51 15.95 -6.42
C ILE A 249 -24.77 16.76 -5.36
N ASP A 250 -24.70 16.20 -4.15
CA ASP A 250 -24.09 16.85 -3.00
C ASP A 250 -22.59 17.13 -3.17
N VAL A 251 -21.82 16.19 -3.73
CA VAL A 251 -20.36 16.32 -3.91
C VAL A 251 -20.04 17.18 -5.13
N SER A 252 -20.88 17.16 -6.16
CA SER A 252 -20.68 17.94 -7.38
C SER A 252 -21.11 19.40 -7.27
N SER A 253 -21.61 19.83 -6.11
CA SER A 253 -21.93 21.25 -5.84
C SER A 253 -20.68 22.15 -5.78
N THR A 254 -19.48 21.56 -5.81
CA THR A 254 -18.20 22.29 -5.94
C THR A 254 -17.49 21.86 -7.22
N LYS A 255 -16.72 22.78 -7.83
CA LYS A 255 -15.90 22.45 -9.02
C LYS A 255 -14.89 21.33 -8.75
N GLY A 256 -14.21 21.38 -7.60
CA GLY A 256 -13.26 20.36 -7.16
C GLY A 256 -13.93 19.01 -6.89
N GLY A 257 -15.06 19.01 -6.19
CA GLY A 257 -15.82 17.80 -5.88
C GLY A 257 -16.37 17.11 -7.14
N ALA A 258 -16.85 17.88 -8.12
CA ALA A 258 -17.28 17.31 -9.40
C ALA A 258 -16.12 16.69 -10.19
N ARG A 259 -14.96 17.36 -10.27
CA ARG A 259 -13.76 16.80 -10.93
C ARG A 259 -13.32 15.50 -10.27
N PHE A 260 -13.29 15.48 -8.93
CA PHE A 260 -12.96 14.29 -8.17
C PHE A 260 -13.99 13.17 -8.43
N ALA A 261 -15.29 13.48 -8.33
CA ALA A 261 -16.37 12.51 -8.56
C ALA A 261 -16.36 11.92 -9.97
N THR A 262 -16.04 12.70 -11.01
CA THR A 262 -15.85 12.17 -12.37
C THR A 262 -14.66 11.22 -12.45
N ARG A 263 -13.49 11.62 -11.94
CA ARG A 263 -12.26 10.80 -12.04
C ARG A 263 -12.32 9.54 -11.18
N TRP A 264 -12.67 9.68 -9.90
CA TRP A 264 -12.86 8.56 -8.97
C TRP A 264 -13.98 7.64 -9.45
N GLY A 265 -15.10 8.23 -9.87
CA GLY A 265 -16.20 7.58 -10.56
C GLY A 265 -15.72 6.63 -11.65
N MET A 266 -15.11 7.21 -12.69
CA MET A 266 -14.64 6.47 -13.85
C MET A 266 -13.64 5.36 -13.48
N ILE A 267 -12.59 5.69 -12.72
CA ILE A 267 -11.52 4.72 -12.40
C ILE A 267 -12.04 3.58 -11.54
N SER A 268 -12.85 3.86 -10.53
CA SER A 268 -13.42 2.81 -9.67
C SER A 268 -14.43 1.95 -10.43
N GLN A 269 -15.25 2.52 -11.31
CA GLN A 269 -16.22 1.74 -12.08
C GLN A 269 -15.55 0.87 -13.13
N ILE A 270 -14.51 1.34 -13.81
CA ILE A 270 -13.69 0.50 -14.70
C ILE A 270 -13.12 -0.70 -13.93
N PHE A 271 -12.61 -0.47 -12.72
CA PHE A 271 -12.04 -1.54 -11.91
C PHE A 271 -13.10 -2.53 -11.41
N VAL A 272 -14.29 -2.04 -11.03
CA VAL A 272 -15.46 -2.90 -10.71
C VAL A 272 -15.87 -3.73 -11.93
N THR A 273 -15.97 -3.12 -13.12
CA THR A 273 -16.28 -3.82 -14.36
C THR A 273 -15.25 -4.88 -14.69
N TRP A 274 -13.95 -4.61 -14.49
CA TRP A 274 -12.89 -5.62 -14.64
C TRP A 274 -13.13 -6.80 -13.70
N HIS A 275 -13.36 -6.55 -12.41
CA HIS A 275 -13.60 -7.63 -11.45
C HIS A 275 -14.85 -8.46 -11.78
N ILE A 276 -15.93 -7.82 -12.23
CA ILE A 276 -17.13 -8.53 -12.70
C ILE A 276 -16.81 -9.34 -13.97
N ALA A 277 -16.01 -8.82 -14.91
CA ALA A 277 -15.58 -9.56 -16.09
C ALA A 277 -14.75 -10.80 -15.72
N SER A 278 -13.82 -10.65 -14.78
CA SER A 278 -12.97 -11.71 -14.25
C SER A 278 -13.80 -12.84 -13.62
N ALA A 279 -14.83 -12.47 -12.85
CA ALA A 279 -15.80 -13.41 -12.28
C ALA A 279 -16.69 -14.05 -13.36
N TRP A 280 -17.25 -13.25 -14.27
CA TRP A 280 -18.10 -13.68 -15.39
C TRP A 280 -17.40 -14.77 -16.21
N ARG A 281 -16.14 -14.53 -16.58
CA ARG A 281 -15.32 -15.45 -17.34
C ARG A 281 -15.11 -16.77 -16.59
N ARG A 282 -14.92 -16.75 -15.27
CA ARG A 282 -14.72 -17.98 -14.48
C ARG A 282 -16.00 -18.75 -14.19
N LEU A 283 -17.17 -18.13 -14.31
CA LEU A 283 -18.47 -18.74 -14.03
C LEU A 283 -19.20 -19.24 -15.28
N ILE A 284 -19.01 -18.58 -16.42
CA ILE A 284 -19.83 -18.77 -17.64
C ILE A 284 -18.97 -19.19 -18.83
N ASP A 285 -17.66 -19.00 -18.74
CA ASP A 285 -16.68 -19.31 -19.77
C ASP A 285 -15.57 -20.23 -19.22
N GLU A 286 -14.77 -20.82 -20.10
CA GLU A 286 -13.60 -21.62 -19.71
C GLU A 286 -12.30 -20.85 -20.00
N PRO A 287 -11.82 -20.05 -19.04
CA PRO A 287 -10.62 -19.24 -19.25
C PRO A 287 -9.38 -20.09 -19.48
N SER A 288 -8.54 -19.69 -20.45
CA SER A 288 -7.17 -20.17 -20.56
C SER A 288 -6.43 -20.00 -19.22
N ALA A 289 -5.78 -21.07 -18.76
CA ALA A 289 -5.02 -21.11 -17.51
C ALA A 289 -3.93 -20.02 -17.46
N ILE A 290 -3.25 -19.78 -18.59
CA ILE A 290 -2.20 -18.74 -18.69
C ILE A 290 -2.80 -17.35 -18.50
N THR A 291 -3.92 -17.06 -19.17
CA THR A 291 -4.61 -15.77 -19.04
C THR A 291 -5.13 -15.55 -17.63
N MET A 292 -5.62 -16.61 -16.96
CA MET A 292 -6.04 -16.55 -15.56
C MET A 292 -4.87 -16.19 -14.62
N ILE A 293 -3.72 -16.87 -14.78
CA ILE A 293 -2.53 -16.62 -13.96
C ILE A 293 -2.02 -15.19 -14.15
N ILE A 294 -1.92 -14.73 -15.40
CA ILE A 294 -1.46 -13.37 -15.70
C ILE A 294 -2.41 -12.32 -15.11
N GLU A 295 -3.72 -12.50 -15.27
CA GLU A 295 -4.72 -11.59 -14.70
C GLU A 295 -4.60 -11.51 -13.18
N GLU A 296 -4.54 -12.65 -12.49
CA GLU A 296 -4.44 -12.69 -11.04
C GLU A 296 -3.15 -12.04 -10.54
N PHE A 297 -2.04 -12.32 -11.21
CA PHE A 297 -0.75 -11.73 -10.90
C PHE A 297 -0.77 -10.20 -11.03
N ILE A 298 -1.34 -9.68 -12.13
CA ILE A 298 -1.45 -8.23 -12.35
C ILE A 298 -2.32 -7.59 -11.26
N LEU A 299 -3.49 -8.17 -10.97
CA LEU A 299 -4.41 -7.64 -9.97
C LEU A 299 -3.79 -7.65 -8.56
N MET A 300 -3.08 -8.72 -8.20
CA MET A 300 -2.37 -8.85 -6.93
C MET A 300 -1.25 -7.80 -6.82
N VAL A 301 -0.38 -7.69 -7.83
CA VAL A 301 0.72 -6.72 -7.81
C VAL A 301 0.18 -5.30 -7.69
N LEU A 302 -0.80 -4.92 -8.53
CA LEU A 302 -1.39 -3.58 -8.46
C LEU A 302 -1.95 -3.26 -7.08
N THR A 303 -2.65 -4.20 -6.47
CA THR A 303 -3.35 -3.93 -5.20
C THR A 303 -2.43 -3.95 -4.00
N VAL A 304 -1.43 -4.83 -3.97
CA VAL A 304 -0.36 -4.81 -2.96
C VAL A 304 0.44 -3.51 -3.04
N LEU A 305 0.81 -3.07 -4.26
CA LEU A 305 1.53 -1.81 -4.45
C LEU A 305 0.72 -0.60 -3.99
N LEU A 306 -0.57 -0.53 -4.34
CA LEU A 306 -1.46 0.54 -3.89
C LEU A 306 -1.66 0.52 -2.37
N ALA A 307 -1.73 -0.66 -1.76
CA ALA A 307 -1.83 -0.82 -0.30
C ALA A 307 -0.58 -0.29 0.40
N ILE A 308 0.60 -0.77 -0.01
CA ILE A 308 1.88 -0.36 0.57
C ILE A 308 2.10 1.14 0.35
N TRP A 309 1.83 1.64 -0.85
CA TRP A 309 1.94 3.07 -1.14
C TRP A 309 0.98 3.91 -0.29
N SER A 310 -0.28 3.50 -0.15
CA SER A 310 -1.24 4.22 0.70
C SER A 310 -0.86 4.18 2.18
N LEU A 311 -0.26 3.09 2.67
CA LEU A 311 0.18 2.99 4.06
C LEU A 311 1.44 3.83 4.28
N ALA A 312 2.46 3.68 3.43
CA ALA A 312 3.71 4.44 3.51
C ALA A 312 3.47 5.95 3.40
N SER A 313 2.65 6.41 2.44
CA SER A 313 2.35 7.84 2.28
C SER A 313 1.60 8.43 3.47
N ARG A 314 0.70 7.68 4.10
CA ARG A 314 -0.06 8.14 5.28
C ARG A 314 0.77 8.10 6.56
N ASP A 315 1.58 7.08 6.78
CA ASP A 315 2.38 6.94 8.01
C ASP A 315 3.54 7.93 8.04
N VAL A 316 4.18 8.18 6.88
CA VAL A 316 5.22 9.23 6.74
C VAL A 316 4.64 10.61 7.05
N SER A 317 3.44 10.93 6.56
CA SER A 317 2.76 12.22 6.85
C SER A 317 2.24 12.37 8.29
N ARG A 318 2.19 11.29 9.08
CA ARG A 318 1.60 11.27 10.44
C ARG A 318 2.60 10.85 11.52
N GLY A 319 3.87 10.62 11.19
CA GLY A 319 4.90 10.19 12.13
C GLY A 319 4.67 8.80 12.73
N GLY A 320 3.91 7.93 12.05
CA GLY A 320 3.64 6.59 12.55
C GLY A 320 4.87 5.68 12.42
N LYS A 321 5.08 4.82 13.44
CA LYS A 321 6.30 3.99 13.54
C LYS A 321 6.14 2.60 12.91
N LEU A 322 4.93 2.19 12.49
CA LEU A 322 4.64 0.79 12.11
C LEU A 322 4.93 0.50 10.63
N PHE A 323 4.64 1.44 9.73
CA PHE A 323 4.87 1.30 8.29
C PHE A 323 5.79 2.41 7.81
N THR A 324 7.07 2.08 7.68
CA THR A 324 8.11 2.99 7.16
C THR A 324 8.52 2.54 5.77
N SER A 325 9.11 3.45 4.99
CA SER A 325 9.76 3.08 3.72
C SER A 325 10.77 1.93 3.91
N ASP A 326 11.39 1.85 5.08
CA ASP A 326 12.42 0.87 5.38
C ASP A 326 11.91 -0.54 5.67
N ASN A 327 10.68 -0.67 6.18
CA ASN A 327 10.08 -1.96 6.54
C ASN A 327 8.92 -2.41 5.62
N ALA A 328 8.51 -1.55 4.68
CA ALA A 328 7.44 -1.79 3.74
C ALA A 328 7.60 -3.08 2.93
N LEU A 329 8.83 -3.43 2.54
CA LEU A 329 9.14 -4.68 1.84
C LEU A 329 8.72 -5.90 2.67
N PHE A 330 9.10 -5.95 3.95
CA PHE A 330 8.85 -7.09 4.82
C PHE A 330 7.37 -7.25 5.11
N TRP A 331 6.63 -6.14 5.27
CA TRP A 331 5.17 -6.17 5.31
C TRP A 331 4.59 -6.72 4.00
N GLY A 332 5.07 -6.25 2.84
CA GLY A 332 4.65 -6.77 1.53
C GLY A 332 4.86 -8.27 1.37
N LEU A 333 6.00 -8.79 1.84
CA LEU A 333 6.32 -10.22 1.82
C LEU A 333 5.47 -11.03 2.79
N ALA A 334 5.20 -10.50 3.99
CA ALA A 334 4.28 -11.10 4.95
C ALA A 334 2.88 -11.28 4.33
N PHE A 335 2.39 -10.23 3.65
CA PHE A 335 1.15 -10.28 2.88
C PHE A 335 1.24 -11.30 1.74
N GLY A 336 2.35 -11.31 0.98
CA GLY A 336 2.56 -12.24 -0.13
C GLY A 336 2.47 -13.71 0.29
N PHE A 337 3.12 -14.12 1.39
CA PHE A 337 3.02 -15.48 1.92
C PHE A 337 1.61 -15.81 2.43
N GLY A 338 0.95 -14.88 3.13
CA GLY A 338 -0.41 -15.09 3.63
C GLY A 338 -1.43 -15.22 2.50
N TYR A 339 -1.29 -14.43 1.45
CA TYR A 339 -2.12 -14.50 0.25
C TYR A 339 -1.86 -15.80 -0.52
N ALA A 340 -0.59 -16.12 -0.84
CA ALA A 340 -0.23 -17.35 -1.54
C ALA A 340 -0.72 -18.60 -0.78
N GLY A 341 -0.60 -18.60 0.54
CA GLY A 341 -1.12 -19.67 1.39
C GLY A 341 -2.64 -19.79 1.35
N SER A 342 -3.38 -18.66 1.33
CA SER A 342 -4.84 -18.69 1.21
C SER A 342 -5.31 -19.29 -0.11
N ILE A 343 -4.63 -18.95 -1.22
CA ILE A 343 -4.90 -19.53 -2.55
C ILE A 343 -4.58 -21.02 -2.55
N ALA A 344 -3.43 -21.41 -1.99
CA ALA A 344 -3.02 -22.81 -1.91
C ALA A 344 -4.06 -23.66 -1.15
N MET A 345 -4.55 -23.17 -0.01
CA MET A 345 -5.53 -23.89 0.79
C MET A 345 -6.92 -23.89 0.17
N ILE A 346 -7.38 -22.77 -0.39
CA ILE A 346 -8.72 -22.70 -0.96
C ILE A 346 -8.85 -23.52 -2.24
N THR A 347 -7.77 -23.65 -3.00
CA THR A 347 -7.68 -24.57 -4.16
C THR A 347 -7.91 -26.01 -3.75
N ASN A 348 -7.43 -26.40 -2.58
CA ASN A 348 -7.62 -27.76 -2.09
C ASN A 348 -8.98 -27.98 -1.43
N LEU A 349 -9.44 -27.01 -0.64
CA LEU A 349 -10.72 -27.10 0.08
C LEU A 349 -11.93 -27.00 -0.86
N SER A 350 -11.81 -26.34 -2.02
CA SER A 350 -12.90 -26.20 -2.98
C SER A 350 -13.39 -27.55 -3.53
N ASP A 351 -12.46 -28.50 -3.69
CA ASP A 351 -12.77 -29.86 -4.11
C ASP A 351 -13.52 -30.65 -3.03
N THR A 352 -13.29 -30.32 -1.75
CA THR A 352 -13.82 -31.06 -0.59
C THR A 352 -15.15 -30.50 -0.08
N ILE A 353 -15.36 -29.17 -0.12
CA ILE A 353 -16.48 -28.49 0.57
C ILE A 353 -17.74 -28.34 -0.30
N GLY A 354 -17.68 -28.58 -1.62
CA GLY A 354 -18.92 -28.47 -2.42
C GLY A 354 -18.82 -28.66 -3.92
N GLY A 355 -17.83 -29.41 -4.42
CA GLY A 355 -17.70 -29.66 -5.87
C GLY A 355 -17.50 -28.40 -6.71
N GLY A 356 -17.05 -27.31 -6.09
CA GLY A 356 -16.76 -26.05 -6.77
C GLY A 356 -15.35 -26.12 -7.37
N ASN A 357 -15.25 -25.95 -8.69
CA ASN A 357 -13.96 -25.74 -9.36
C ASN A 357 -13.25 -24.52 -8.74
N LEU A 358 -11.91 -24.55 -8.62
CA LEU A 358 -11.05 -23.41 -8.27
C LEU A 358 -11.50 -22.10 -8.95
N ALA A 359 -11.92 -22.20 -10.22
CA ALA A 359 -12.47 -21.09 -10.99
C ALA A 359 -13.64 -20.39 -10.28
N THR A 360 -14.60 -21.15 -9.73
CA THR A 360 -15.76 -20.62 -9.01
C THR A 360 -15.35 -19.89 -7.74
N THR A 361 -14.42 -20.44 -6.97
CA THR A 361 -13.96 -19.80 -5.74
C THR A 361 -13.21 -18.50 -6.01
N MET A 362 -12.34 -18.50 -7.03
CA MET A 362 -11.67 -17.29 -7.50
C MET A 362 -12.68 -16.26 -8.01
N ALA A 363 -13.74 -16.68 -8.71
CA ALA A 363 -14.82 -15.80 -9.15
C ALA A 363 -15.52 -15.11 -7.97
N ILE A 364 -15.80 -15.85 -6.88
CA ILE A 364 -16.39 -15.29 -5.65
C ILE A 364 -15.48 -14.20 -5.07
N GLY A 365 -14.16 -14.41 -5.03
CA GLY A 365 -13.22 -13.38 -4.56
C GLY A 365 -13.30 -12.08 -5.37
N HIS A 366 -13.38 -12.19 -6.71
CA HIS A 366 -13.55 -11.01 -7.56
C HIS A 366 -14.90 -10.32 -7.33
N LEU A 367 -15.99 -11.08 -7.15
CA LEU A 367 -17.31 -10.51 -6.83
C LEU A 367 -17.29 -9.78 -5.49
N VAL A 368 -16.65 -10.35 -4.47
CA VAL A 368 -16.51 -9.72 -3.15
C VAL A 368 -15.72 -8.42 -3.26
N THR A 369 -14.66 -8.40 -4.06
CA THR A 369 -13.87 -7.19 -4.32
C THR A 369 -14.71 -6.11 -5.01
N ALA A 370 -15.48 -6.49 -6.05
CA ALA A 370 -16.38 -5.58 -6.76
C ALA A 370 -17.46 -5.01 -5.83
N ILE A 371 -18.13 -5.86 -5.06
CA ILE A 371 -19.16 -5.47 -4.09
C ILE A 371 -18.57 -4.53 -3.03
N THR A 372 -17.39 -4.85 -2.50
CA THR A 372 -16.69 -3.99 -1.54
C THR A 372 -16.48 -2.60 -2.12
N LEU A 373 -16.02 -2.50 -3.37
CA LEU A 373 -15.81 -1.21 -4.03
C LEU A 373 -17.09 -0.44 -4.29
N ILE A 374 -18.17 -1.12 -4.70
CA ILE A 374 -19.48 -0.50 -4.84
C ILE A 374 -19.89 0.08 -3.47
N ILE A 375 -19.87 -0.70 -2.41
CA ILE A 375 -20.30 -0.29 -1.06
C ILE A 375 -19.51 0.93 -0.55
N ILE A 376 -18.19 0.95 -0.72
CA ILE A 376 -17.34 2.03 -0.21
C ILE A 376 -17.32 3.27 -1.10
N HIS A 377 -17.81 3.19 -2.34
CA HIS A 377 -17.78 4.28 -3.30
C HIS A 377 -18.40 5.60 -2.77
N PRO A 378 -19.64 5.63 -2.25
CA PRO A 378 -20.23 6.88 -1.74
C PRO A 378 -19.45 7.43 -0.53
N GLN A 379 -18.82 6.57 0.28
CA GLN A 379 -18.02 7.02 1.42
C GLN A 379 -16.79 7.82 0.97
N VAL A 380 -16.15 7.41 -0.13
CA VAL A 380 -14.98 8.12 -0.68
C VAL A 380 -15.38 9.51 -1.17
N LEU A 381 -16.48 9.61 -1.89
CA LEU A 381 -17.01 10.89 -2.37
C LEU A 381 -17.33 11.85 -1.21
N ARG A 382 -18.05 11.36 -0.20
CA ARG A 382 -18.40 12.15 1.00
C ARG A 382 -17.16 12.60 1.77
N ASN A 383 -16.17 11.72 1.92
CA ASN A 383 -14.92 12.06 2.60
C ASN A 383 -14.13 13.13 1.84
N HIS A 384 -14.10 13.08 0.51
CA HIS A 384 -13.45 14.11 -0.30
C HIS A 384 -14.16 15.46 -0.17
N LYS A 385 -15.50 15.50 -0.20
CA LYS A 385 -16.25 16.73 0.06
C LYS A 385 -15.90 17.34 1.43
N LYS A 386 -15.84 16.52 2.49
CA LYS A 386 -15.39 16.99 3.82
C LYS A 386 -14.00 17.60 3.79
N ARG A 387 -13.09 17.07 2.96
CA ARG A 387 -11.72 17.59 2.77
C ARG A 387 -11.70 18.91 1.99
N ILE A 388 -12.63 19.14 1.06
CA ILE A 388 -12.78 20.44 0.39
C ILE A 388 -13.27 21.50 1.39
N LEU A 389 -14.28 21.16 2.20
CA LEU A 389 -14.86 22.08 3.19
C LEU A 389 -13.93 22.34 4.38
N ASN A 390 -13.11 21.36 4.75
CA ASN A 390 -12.12 21.45 5.80
C ASN A 390 -10.76 21.01 5.23
N PRO A 391 -10.08 21.88 4.45
CA PRO A 391 -8.76 21.55 3.94
C PRO A 391 -7.85 21.28 5.15
N PRO A 392 -7.02 20.22 5.12
CA PRO A 392 -6.02 20.05 6.16
C PRO A 392 -5.18 21.34 6.18
N GLN A 393 -5.18 22.03 7.31
CA GLN A 393 -4.29 23.18 7.50
C GLN A 393 -2.89 22.65 7.18
N SER A 394 -2.26 23.20 6.14
CA SER A 394 -0.84 23.01 5.95
C SER A 394 -0.21 23.37 7.29
N SER A 395 0.56 22.46 7.87
CA SER A 395 1.41 22.77 9.00
C SER A 395 2.48 23.75 8.54
N VAL A 396 2.07 24.99 8.28
CA VAL A 396 2.93 26.14 8.49
C VAL A 396 3.26 26.04 9.97
N PRO A 397 4.54 25.83 10.36
CA PRO A 397 4.90 25.96 11.76
C PRO A 397 4.37 27.35 12.14
N LYS A 398 3.52 27.43 13.16
CA LYS A 398 3.32 28.71 13.83
C LYS A 398 4.72 29.12 14.29
N ILE A 399 5.39 29.95 13.50
CA ILE A 399 6.47 30.77 14.00
C ILE A 399 5.77 31.52 15.12
N ALA A 400 6.09 31.13 16.36
CA ALA A 400 5.65 31.85 17.53
C ALA A 400 6.10 33.29 17.30
N THR A 401 5.15 34.16 16.99
CA THR A 401 5.37 35.60 16.99
C THR A 401 6.01 35.91 18.34
N ALA A 402 7.19 36.54 18.31
CA ALA A 402 8.01 36.86 19.47
C ALA A 402 7.37 37.97 20.33
N GLU A 403 6.15 37.72 20.81
CA GLU A 403 5.36 38.65 21.63
C GLU A 403 4.79 37.99 22.91
N GLN A 404 5.18 36.75 23.23
CA GLN A 404 4.79 36.08 24.48
C GLN A 404 5.97 35.64 25.36
N ILE A 405 7.11 36.34 25.30
CA ILE A 405 8.23 36.16 26.26
C ILE A 405 8.24 37.23 27.37
N VAL A 406 7.36 38.23 27.34
CA VAL A 406 7.31 39.30 28.37
C VAL A 406 6.02 39.22 29.20
N THR A 407 5.71 38.08 29.81
CA THR A 407 4.79 38.02 30.97
C THR A 407 5.03 36.76 31.80
N HIS A 408 6.23 36.60 32.35
CA HIS A 408 6.41 35.79 33.57
C HIS A 408 7.68 36.23 34.32
N VAL A 409 7.65 37.47 34.81
CA VAL A 409 8.46 37.86 35.97
C VAL A 409 7.57 37.62 37.18
N GLU A 410 7.69 36.45 37.81
CA GLU A 410 7.18 36.25 39.15
C GLU A 410 8.26 36.72 40.13
N GLN A 411 7.89 37.74 40.90
CA GLN A 411 8.68 38.30 41.98
C GLN A 411 8.87 37.26 43.08
N VAL A 412 10.12 36.98 43.45
CA VAL A 412 10.45 36.50 44.80
C VAL A 412 11.40 37.51 45.40
N ASP A 413 10.85 38.24 46.35
CA ASP A 413 11.50 39.18 47.26
C ASP A 413 12.13 38.36 48.39
N ASP A 414 13.47 38.35 48.46
CA ASP A 414 14.22 38.14 49.71
C ASP A 414 15.59 38.81 49.54
N THR A 415 15.80 39.89 50.30
CA THR A 415 17.04 40.66 50.44
C THR A 415 17.82 40.14 51.65
N PRO A 416 19.09 40.54 51.88
CA PRO A 416 20.27 40.43 51.02
C PRO A 416 21.45 39.78 51.80
N GLU A 417 22.45 39.19 51.13
CA GLU A 417 23.79 39.15 51.71
C GLU A 417 24.82 39.46 50.62
N VAL A 418 25.52 40.56 50.85
CA VAL A 418 26.55 41.15 50.02
C VAL A 418 27.87 40.53 50.41
N GLU A 419 28.65 40.04 49.44
CA GLU A 419 30.11 40.22 49.45
C GLU A 419 30.63 40.31 48.00
N GLU A 420 31.06 41.52 47.66
CA GLU A 420 32.07 41.95 46.67
C GLU A 420 33.24 40.93 46.57
N ASN A 421 34.03 40.71 45.52
CA ASN A 421 34.57 41.47 44.39
C ASN A 421 35.46 40.43 43.65
N GLU A 422 35.61 40.33 42.32
CA GLU A 422 36.63 41.01 41.52
C GLU A 422 36.63 40.44 40.09
N ASN A 423 36.95 41.31 39.13
CA ASN A 423 37.21 40.97 37.73
C ASN A 423 38.46 40.11 37.55
N GLN A 424 38.46 39.16 36.61
CA GLN A 424 39.67 38.80 35.85
C GLN A 424 39.35 38.12 34.51
N GLU A 425 39.89 38.70 33.44
CA GLU A 425 40.10 38.10 32.12
C GLU A 425 40.98 36.84 32.24
N LEU A 426 40.77 35.84 31.37
CA LEU A 426 41.71 34.77 31.00
C LEU A 426 41.15 34.14 29.71
N ASP A 427 41.59 34.58 28.53
CA ASP A 427 42.84 34.26 27.82
C ASP A 427 42.89 32.78 27.37
N ILE A 428 42.97 32.61 26.05
CA ILE A 428 42.91 31.33 25.34
C ILE A 428 44.34 30.80 25.25
N ASP A 429 44.64 29.71 25.95
CA ASP A 429 45.91 29.01 25.81
C ASP A 429 45.77 27.84 24.82
N LEU A 430 46.67 27.82 23.83
CA LEU A 430 46.59 27.10 22.57
C LEU A 430 47.77 26.10 22.48
N ASP A 431 48.04 25.37 23.56
CA ASP A 431 49.25 24.53 23.68
C ASP A 431 48.96 23.10 24.20
N ASP A 432 48.01 22.40 23.58
CA ASP A 432 47.88 20.93 23.76
C ASP A 432 47.58 20.20 22.42
N LEU A 433 48.28 20.61 21.36
CA LEU A 433 48.43 19.85 20.12
C LEU A 433 49.77 19.11 20.14
N GLU A 434 49.79 17.87 20.63
CA GLU A 434 50.92 16.96 20.46
C GLU A 434 50.65 15.97 19.31
N PHE A 435 51.43 16.13 18.23
CA PHE A 435 51.64 15.18 17.14
C PHE A 435 52.89 14.33 17.44
N SER A 436 52.83 13.02 17.20
CA SER A 436 53.98 12.16 16.88
C SER A 436 53.49 11.05 15.94
N ASP A 437 53.75 11.10 14.63
CA ASP A 437 54.98 10.71 13.90
C ASP A 437 55.34 9.21 14.06
N ASP A 438 54.99 8.38 13.07
CA ASP A 438 55.99 8.01 12.05
C ASP A 438 55.39 7.25 10.85
N VAL A 439 55.91 7.64 9.69
CA VAL A 439 55.51 7.32 8.32
C VAL A 439 56.59 6.42 7.69
N ALA A 440 56.17 5.65 6.68
CA ALA A 440 56.98 5.05 5.61
C ALA A 440 57.75 3.74 5.89
N GLU A 441 57.19 2.65 5.36
CA GLU A 441 57.97 1.66 4.63
C GLU A 441 57.08 1.09 3.49
N LEU A 442 57.68 0.82 2.33
CA LEU A 442 57.08 0.38 1.04
C LEU A 442 56.76 1.48 0.01
N MET A 443 57.79 2.22 -0.41
CA MET A 443 58.09 2.39 -1.84
C MET A 443 59.60 2.51 -2.01
N ASP A 444 60.23 1.38 -2.38
CA ASP A 444 61.46 1.32 -3.18
C ASP A 444 61.26 0.22 -4.23
#